data_AF-A0A8T6MTV5-F1
#
_entry.id   AF-A0A8T6MTV5-F1
#
_cell.length_a   1.000
_cell.length_b   1.000
_cell.length_c   1.000
_cell.angle_alpha   90.00
_cell.angle_beta   90.00
_cell.angle_gamma   90.00
#
_symmetry.space_group_name_H-M   'P 1'
#
loop_
_entity.id
_entity.type
_entity.pdbx_description
1 polymer ?
#
loop_
_entity_poly.entity_id
_entity_poly.type
_entity_poly.pdbx_seq_one_letter_code
_entity_poly.pdbx_strand_id
1 'polypeptide(L)'
;MSSSGDEDERRRVVSRVATKFFGTEILPESIIGETLERVTNPSASLEDVNPLLAKSIKEPIPSADFEIYRNHPVAVWVELNMGIEVRPGKPPRRAKPISLKVASEQFAKDAGNGVTKEQAAAYLKKFLLAAYEVKYPEDPKRSFFAFRLHQFIKGAGTLAETALRGLQRQHLFIHSTDGLGIVQILYARQGLFESEQDVFCDGTLAI
;
A
#
# COMPACT_ATOMS: atom_id res chain seq x y z
N MET A 1 8.97 -15.96 -7.18
CA MET A 1 9.75 -14.92 -7.88
C MET A 1 10.89 -14.51 -6.98
N SER A 2 12.14 -14.55 -7.45
CA SER A 2 13.31 -14.22 -6.62
C SER A 2 13.34 -12.73 -6.33
N SER A 3 13.31 -12.36 -5.05
CA SER A 3 13.36 -10.98 -4.55
C SER A 3 14.77 -10.53 -4.13
N SER A 4 15.80 -11.30 -4.48
CA SER A 4 17.16 -11.08 -4.00
C SER A 4 18.10 -10.59 -5.09
N GLY A 5 18.79 -9.48 -4.79
CA GLY A 5 20.10 -9.15 -5.32
C GLY A 5 20.10 -8.56 -6.72
N ASP A 6 20.61 -7.34 -6.81
CA ASP A 6 21.07 -6.64 -8.02
C ASP A 6 20.18 -6.61 -9.29
N GLU A 7 20.11 -5.46 -9.95
CA GLU A 7 19.23 -5.32 -11.12
C GLU A 7 19.68 -6.24 -12.26
N ASP A 8 20.99 -6.41 -12.43
CA ASP A 8 21.58 -7.26 -13.43
C ASP A 8 21.26 -8.74 -13.19
N GLU A 9 21.31 -9.20 -11.94
CA GLU A 9 20.95 -10.59 -11.63
C GLU A 9 19.45 -10.84 -11.86
N ARG A 10 18.59 -9.86 -11.52
CA ARG A 10 17.17 -9.93 -11.85
C ARG A 10 16.95 -10.03 -13.36
N ARG A 11 17.65 -9.22 -14.17
CA ARG A 11 17.57 -9.27 -15.64
C ARG A 11 18.02 -10.63 -16.17
N ARG A 12 19.12 -11.20 -15.67
CA ARG A 12 19.58 -12.55 -16.04
C ARG A 12 18.56 -13.64 -15.70
N VAL A 13 17.98 -13.60 -14.49
CA VAL A 13 16.94 -14.56 -14.09
C VAL A 13 15.74 -14.48 -15.02
N VAL A 14 15.25 -13.26 -15.31
CA VAL A 14 14.10 -13.06 -16.19
C VAL A 14 14.41 -13.51 -17.62
N SER A 15 15.58 -13.16 -18.16
CA SER A 15 16.05 -13.61 -19.47
C SER A 15 16.06 -15.14 -19.60
N ARG A 16 16.58 -15.86 -18.58
CA ARG A 16 16.57 -17.34 -18.57
C ARG A 16 15.15 -17.92 -18.59
N VAL A 17 14.23 -17.32 -17.83
CA VAL A 17 12.83 -17.77 -17.80
C VAL A 17 12.13 -17.47 -19.12
N ALA A 18 12.31 -16.26 -19.65
CA ALA A 18 11.71 -15.81 -20.90
C ALA A 18 12.21 -16.66 -22.08
N THR A 19 13.51 -16.92 -22.16
CA THR A 19 14.11 -17.78 -23.20
C THR A 19 13.46 -19.16 -23.22
N LYS A 20 13.27 -19.77 -22.05
CA LYS A 20 12.58 -21.07 -21.93
C LYS A 20 11.11 -20.99 -22.32
N PHE A 21 10.43 -19.91 -21.96
CA PHE A 21 9.00 -19.74 -22.21
C PHE A 21 8.68 -19.48 -23.68
N PHE A 22 9.50 -18.66 -24.35
CA PHE A 22 9.28 -18.26 -25.75
C PHE A 22 10.03 -19.14 -26.77
N GLY A 23 10.93 -20.02 -26.33
CA GLY A 23 11.67 -20.92 -27.23
C GLY A 23 12.66 -20.21 -28.15
N THR A 24 13.03 -18.98 -27.82
CA THR A 24 14.00 -18.16 -28.55
C THR A 24 14.94 -17.48 -27.56
N GLU A 25 16.17 -17.19 -27.97
CA GLU A 25 17.13 -16.50 -27.11
C GLU A 25 16.64 -15.08 -26.80
N ILE A 26 16.50 -14.77 -25.51
CA ILE A 26 16.21 -13.42 -25.01
C ILE A 26 17.37 -13.00 -24.13
N LEU A 27 18.12 -12.01 -24.59
CA LEU A 27 19.31 -11.50 -23.89
C LEU A 27 18.92 -10.69 -22.64
N PRO A 28 19.73 -10.69 -21.55
CA PRO A 28 19.49 -9.87 -20.37
C PRO A 28 19.34 -8.37 -20.67
N GLU A 29 20.03 -7.87 -21.69
CA GLU A 29 20.00 -6.47 -22.14
C GLU A 29 18.65 -6.11 -22.79
N SER A 30 17.92 -7.11 -23.29
CA SER A 30 16.55 -6.94 -23.82
C SER A 30 15.49 -6.88 -22.73
N ILE A 31 15.86 -7.12 -21.46
CA ILE A 31 14.93 -7.06 -20.33
C ILE A 31 14.82 -5.62 -19.82
N ILE A 32 13.70 -4.98 -20.15
CA ILE A 32 13.35 -3.64 -19.69
C ILE A 32 12.63 -3.75 -18.33
N GLY A 33 13.17 -3.08 -17.31
CA GLY A 33 12.56 -2.97 -15.98
C GLY A 33 11.74 -1.69 -15.80
N GLU A 34 11.09 -1.56 -14.64
CA GLU A 34 10.51 -0.29 -14.22
C GLU A 34 11.60 0.68 -13.73
N THR A 35 11.43 1.97 -13.99
CA THR A 35 12.17 3.06 -13.35
C THR A 35 11.21 3.83 -12.48
N LEU A 36 11.53 3.97 -11.20
CA LEU A 36 10.69 4.71 -10.25
C LEU A 36 11.20 6.12 -10.08
N GLU A 37 10.28 7.06 -10.03
CA GLU A 37 10.53 8.47 -9.75
C GLU A 37 9.78 8.89 -8.50
N ARG A 38 10.38 9.80 -7.73
CA ARG A 38 9.72 10.40 -6.57
C ARG A 38 8.56 11.29 -6.99
N VAL A 39 7.42 11.06 -6.36
CA VAL A 39 6.25 11.94 -6.43
C VAL A 39 6.44 13.13 -5.50
N THR A 40 7.03 12.92 -4.33
CA THR A 40 7.29 14.00 -3.37
C THR A 40 8.55 14.78 -3.75
N ASN A 41 8.79 15.92 -3.10
CA ASN A 41 9.96 16.78 -3.36
C ASN A 41 11.28 15.97 -3.26
N PRO A 42 12.03 15.80 -4.37
CA PRO A 42 13.26 14.99 -4.38
C PRO A 42 14.36 15.52 -3.45
N SER A 43 14.32 16.80 -3.12
CA SER A 43 15.30 17.45 -2.25
C SER A 43 15.03 17.22 -0.76
N ALA A 44 13.83 16.78 -0.39
CA ALA A 44 13.48 16.52 1.00
C ALA A 44 13.91 15.11 1.42
N SER A 45 14.66 15.03 2.52
CA SER A 45 15.14 13.80 3.16
C SER A 45 14.31 13.44 4.40
N LEU A 46 14.55 12.25 4.96
CA LEU A 46 13.89 11.84 6.22
C LEU A 46 14.37 12.71 7.40
N GLU A 47 15.63 13.12 7.37
CA GLU A 47 16.25 14.00 8.36
C GLU A 47 15.56 15.37 8.40
N ASP A 48 15.11 15.88 7.25
CA ASP A 48 14.41 17.16 7.15
C ASP A 48 12.98 17.08 7.68
N VAL A 49 12.28 15.96 7.43
CA VAL A 49 10.83 15.85 7.70
C VAL A 49 10.50 15.24 9.05
N ASN A 50 11.36 14.38 9.61
CA ASN A 50 11.13 13.73 10.90
C ASN A 50 10.81 14.71 12.04
N PRO A 51 11.54 15.84 12.19
CA PRO A 51 11.22 16.85 13.22
C PRO A 51 9.85 17.52 13.06
N LEU A 52 9.26 17.47 11.87
CA LEU A 52 7.98 18.12 11.54
C LEU A 52 6.77 17.20 11.73
N LEU A 53 6.98 15.88 11.91
CA LEU A 53 5.89 14.90 11.98
C LEU A 53 4.99 15.10 13.21
N ALA A 54 5.57 15.38 14.38
CA ALA A 54 4.82 15.61 15.62
C ALA A 54 3.97 16.88 15.59
N LYS A 55 4.32 17.86 14.74
CA LYS A 55 3.49 19.04 14.48
C LYS A 55 2.39 18.71 13.48
N SER A 56 2.74 18.04 12.38
CA SER A 56 1.84 17.68 11.29
C SER A 56 0.61 16.89 11.77
N ILE A 57 0.81 16.01 12.76
CA ILE A 57 -0.28 15.19 13.32
C ILE A 57 -1.36 15.98 14.07
N LYS A 58 -1.02 17.18 14.55
CA LYS A 58 -1.93 18.08 15.29
C LYS A 58 -2.72 18.99 14.35
N GLU A 59 -2.28 19.08 13.10
CA GLU A 59 -2.92 19.89 12.07
C GLU A 59 -3.99 19.07 11.33
N PRO A 60 -5.04 19.73 10.81
CA PRO A 60 -6.02 19.05 9.97
C PRO A 60 -5.36 18.53 8.69
N ILE A 61 -5.96 17.49 8.10
CA ILE A 61 -5.53 16.97 6.81
C ILE A 61 -5.68 18.07 5.75
N PRO A 62 -4.64 18.35 4.94
CA PRO A 62 -4.71 19.40 3.93
C PRO A 62 -5.75 19.08 2.85
N SER A 63 -6.27 20.13 2.22
CA SER A 63 -7.12 20.02 1.03
C SER A 63 -6.44 19.22 -0.07
N ALA A 64 -7.22 18.56 -0.93
CA ALA A 64 -6.72 17.70 -1.99
C ALA A 64 -6.03 18.47 -3.14
N ASP A 65 -4.85 19.01 -2.87
CA ASP A 65 -4.01 19.77 -3.79
C ASP A 65 -2.66 19.06 -3.99
N PHE A 66 -2.23 18.94 -5.25
CA PHE A 66 -1.03 18.18 -5.60
C PHE A 66 0.26 18.80 -5.02
N GLU A 67 0.42 20.12 -5.10
CA GLU A 67 1.65 20.80 -4.65
C GLU A 67 1.76 20.82 -3.12
N ILE A 68 0.62 20.89 -2.43
CA ILE A 68 0.58 20.75 -0.96
C ILE A 68 1.09 19.36 -0.56
N TYR A 69 0.58 18.29 -1.18
CA TYR A 69 1.01 16.92 -0.86
C TYR A 69 2.45 16.63 -1.32
N ARG A 70 2.89 17.18 -2.45
CA ARG A 70 4.28 17.06 -2.96
C ARG A 70 5.31 17.51 -1.93
N ASN A 71 4.98 18.52 -1.12
CA ASN A 71 5.87 19.11 -0.12
C ASN A 71 5.49 18.75 1.33
N HIS A 72 4.42 17.98 1.54
CA HIS A 72 3.95 17.67 2.90
C HIS A 72 4.92 16.70 3.61
N PRO A 73 5.36 16.99 4.86
CA PRO A 73 6.33 16.16 5.58
C PRO A 73 5.90 14.68 5.70
N VAL A 74 4.62 14.46 6.00
CA VAL A 74 4.06 13.09 6.08
C VAL A 74 4.04 12.39 4.72
N ALA A 75 3.84 13.10 3.60
CA ALA A 75 3.90 12.48 2.28
C ALA A 75 5.31 12.01 1.96
N VAL A 76 6.32 12.85 2.22
CA VAL A 76 7.74 12.50 2.04
C VAL A 76 8.10 11.29 2.90
N TRP A 77 7.69 11.29 4.17
CA TRP A 77 7.93 10.16 5.07
C TRP A 77 7.26 8.87 4.58
N VAL A 78 6.00 8.94 4.12
CA VAL A 78 5.27 7.79 3.57
C VAL A 78 5.95 7.26 2.32
N GLU A 79 6.34 8.12 1.38
CA GLU A 79 7.01 7.69 0.16
C GLU A 79 8.34 6.99 0.47
N LEU A 80 9.17 7.56 1.35
CA LEU A 80 10.52 7.04 1.64
C LEU A 80 10.55 5.83 2.58
N ASN A 81 9.45 5.55 3.31
CA ASN A 81 9.35 4.36 4.18
C ASN A 81 8.47 3.25 3.59
N MET A 82 7.45 3.60 2.80
CA MET A 82 6.43 2.65 2.33
C MET A 82 6.33 2.53 0.81
N GLY A 83 6.79 3.53 0.04
CA GLY A 83 6.70 3.52 -1.42
C GLY A 83 7.99 3.07 -2.09
N ILE A 84 9.09 3.75 -1.77
CA ILE A 84 10.38 3.53 -2.42
C ILE A 84 11.51 3.42 -1.39
N GLU A 85 12.51 2.62 -1.74
CA GLU A 85 13.80 2.58 -1.09
C GLU A 85 14.81 3.35 -1.95
N VAL A 86 15.35 4.43 -1.40
CA VAL A 86 16.42 5.23 -2.03
C VAL A 86 17.75 4.81 -1.42
N ARG A 87 18.73 4.47 -2.27
CA ARG A 87 20.10 4.15 -1.85
C ARG A 87 21.10 5.06 -2.56
N PRO A 88 22.17 5.51 -1.89
CA PRO A 88 23.19 6.35 -2.51
C PRO A 88 23.74 5.72 -3.80
N GLY A 89 23.73 6.48 -4.89
CA GLY A 89 24.25 6.04 -6.19
C GLY A 89 23.47 4.94 -6.90
N LYS A 90 22.23 4.62 -6.47
CA LYS A 90 21.37 3.63 -7.13
C LYS A 90 19.99 4.23 -7.45
N PRO A 91 19.34 3.77 -8.55
CA PRO A 91 17.98 4.19 -8.86
C PRO A 91 17.02 3.74 -7.73
N PRO A 92 15.93 4.51 -7.48
CA PRO A 92 14.92 4.13 -6.50
C PRO A 92 14.31 2.76 -6.82
N ARG A 93 14.04 1.98 -5.77
CA ARG A 93 13.42 0.66 -5.89
C ARG A 93 12.13 0.62 -5.07
N ARG A 94 11.20 -0.28 -5.39
CA ARG A 94 10.01 -0.46 -4.56
C ARG A 94 10.42 -0.83 -3.14
N ALA A 95 9.86 -0.14 -2.16
CA ALA A 95 10.00 -0.52 -0.76
C ALA A 95 9.38 -1.91 -0.54
N LYS A 96 9.86 -2.61 0.49
CA LYS A 96 9.20 -3.83 0.93
C LYS A 96 7.86 -3.43 1.58
N PRO A 97 6.73 -4.00 1.15
CA PRO A 97 5.44 -3.66 1.75
C PRO A 97 5.44 -3.93 3.26
N ILE A 98 4.93 -2.98 4.03
CA ILE A 98 4.78 -3.08 5.49
C ILE A 98 3.30 -2.90 5.88
N SER A 99 2.90 -3.46 7.02
CA SER A 99 1.54 -3.25 7.53
C SER A 99 1.40 -1.84 8.09
N LEU A 100 0.17 -1.32 8.11
CA LEU A 100 -0.11 -0.01 8.71
C LEU A 100 0.29 0.03 10.19
N LYS A 101 0.19 -1.11 10.90
CA LYS A 101 0.64 -1.25 12.30
C LYS A 101 2.13 -0.98 12.44
N VAL A 102 2.97 -1.61 11.60
CA VAL A 102 4.43 -1.41 11.59
C VAL A 102 4.77 0.02 11.18
N ALA A 103 4.12 0.54 10.14
CA ALA A 103 4.31 1.93 9.71
C ALA A 103 3.97 2.93 10.82
N SER A 104 2.90 2.69 11.59
CA SER A 104 2.50 3.58 12.69
C SER A 104 3.47 3.56 13.87
N GLU A 105 4.05 2.38 14.17
CA GLU A 105 5.12 2.26 15.17
C GLU A 105 6.37 3.03 14.75
N GLN A 106 6.77 2.90 13.48
CA GLN A 106 7.93 3.61 12.94
C GLN A 106 7.67 5.12 12.87
N PHE A 107 6.49 5.54 12.45
CA PHE A 107 6.10 6.95 12.42
C PHE A 107 6.14 7.59 13.80
N ALA A 108 5.58 6.92 14.82
CA ALA A 108 5.59 7.43 16.20
C ALA A 108 7.03 7.55 16.73
N LYS A 109 7.90 6.59 16.40
CA LYS A 109 9.32 6.63 16.75
C LYS A 109 10.03 7.80 16.08
N ASP A 110 9.83 7.99 14.78
CA ASP A 110 10.50 9.03 13.99
C ASP A 110 10.00 10.44 14.32
N ALA A 111 8.72 10.57 14.72
CA ALA A 111 8.14 11.84 15.18
C ALA A 111 8.67 12.28 16.56
N GLY A 112 9.26 11.36 17.34
CA GLY A 112 9.82 11.64 18.66
C GLY A 112 8.81 11.67 19.81
N ASN A 113 9.26 12.16 20.97
CA ASN A 113 8.49 12.11 22.22
C ASN A 113 7.24 13.00 22.13
N GLY A 114 6.06 12.38 22.14
CA GLY A 114 4.77 13.08 22.17
C GLY A 114 3.72 12.56 21.20
N VAL A 115 4.08 11.60 20.33
CA VAL A 115 3.14 10.92 19.43
C VAL A 115 2.99 9.46 19.86
N THR A 116 1.77 9.05 20.21
CA THR A 116 1.48 7.63 20.45
C THR A 116 1.27 6.90 19.14
N LYS A 117 1.45 5.58 19.16
CA LYS A 117 1.18 4.70 18.01
C LYS A 117 -0.26 4.84 17.51
N GLU A 118 -1.21 5.00 18.42
CA GLU A 118 -2.65 5.11 18.10
C GLU A 118 -2.93 6.42 17.38
N GLN A 119 -2.31 7.52 17.82
CA GLN A 119 -2.39 8.81 17.13
C GLN A 119 -1.78 8.70 15.73
N ALA A 120 -0.58 8.12 15.61
CA ALA A 120 0.09 7.92 14.34
C ALA A 120 -0.77 7.08 13.38
N ALA A 121 -1.35 5.98 13.86
CA ALA A 121 -2.21 5.11 13.06
C ALA A 121 -3.47 5.83 12.57
N ALA A 122 -4.15 6.56 13.46
CA ALA A 122 -5.35 7.31 13.11
C ALA A 122 -5.06 8.40 12.06
N TYR A 123 -3.94 9.12 12.22
CA TYR A 123 -3.55 10.17 11.29
C TYR A 123 -3.08 9.60 9.95
N LEU A 124 -2.18 8.61 9.95
CA LEU A 124 -1.71 7.95 8.73
C LEU A 124 -2.88 7.40 7.92
N LYS A 125 -3.86 6.74 8.56
CA LYS A 125 -5.06 6.25 7.85
C LYS A 125 -5.79 7.38 7.12
N LYS A 126 -6.05 8.50 7.80
CA LYS A 126 -6.74 9.67 7.21
C LYS A 126 -5.89 10.29 6.10
N PHE A 127 -4.60 10.43 6.32
CA PHE A 127 -3.65 11.02 5.39
C PHE A 127 -3.54 10.21 4.09
N LEU A 128 -3.39 8.89 4.19
CA LEU A 128 -3.29 8.00 3.03
C LEU A 128 -4.59 8.03 2.19
N LEU A 129 -5.76 8.05 2.84
CA LEU A 129 -7.04 8.21 2.14
C LEU A 129 -7.13 9.55 1.42
N ALA A 130 -6.73 10.65 2.06
CA ALA A 130 -6.76 11.96 1.43
C ALA A 130 -5.74 12.09 0.29
N ALA A 131 -4.54 11.52 0.44
CA ALA A 131 -3.54 11.43 -0.62
C ALA A 131 -4.02 10.61 -1.83
N TYR A 132 -4.90 9.63 -1.63
CA TYR A 132 -5.51 8.88 -2.73
C TYR A 132 -6.51 9.71 -3.54
N GLU A 133 -7.17 10.69 -2.91
CA GLU A 133 -8.09 11.62 -3.58
C GLU A 133 -7.36 12.70 -4.37
N VAL A 134 -6.13 13.05 -4.00
CA VAL A 134 -5.29 14.01 -4.74
C VAL A 134 -4.95 13.43 -6.11
N LYS A 135 -5.30 14.15 -7.18
CA LYS A 135 -5.03 13.73 -8.56
C LYS A 135 -3.80 14.44 -9.12
N TYR A 136 -3.13 13.78 -10.07
CA TYR A 136 -2.07 14.41 -10.83
C TYR A 136 -2.64 15.51 -11.73
N PRO A 137 -1.99 16.69 -11.84
CA PRO A 137 -2.42 17.76 -12.72
C PRO A 137 -2.46 17.33 -14.20
N GLU A 138 -1.51 16.49 -14.63
CA GLU A 138 -1.39 16.02 -16.01
C GLU A 138 -2.28 14.83 -16.35
N ASP A 139 -2.62 14.01 -15.33
CA ASP A 139 -3.47 12.84 -15.50
C ASP A 139 -4.42 12.68 -14.30
N PRO A 140 -5.68 13.15 -14.43
CA PRO A 140 -6.69 13.05 -13.37
C PRO A 140 -7.04 11.60 -12.96
N LYS A 141 -6.69 10.59 -13.75
CA LYS A 141 -6.89 9.18 -13.39
C LYS A 141 -5.82 8.65 -12.45
N ARG A 142 -4.68 9.34 -12.35
CA ARG A 142 -3.57 8.98 -11.47
C ARG A 142 -3.73 9.71 -10.13
N SER A 143 -3.78 8.94 -9.06
CA SER A 143 -3.74 9.46 -7.69
C SER A 143 -2.30 9.74 -7.24
N PHE A 144 -2.12 10.70 -6.32
CA PHE A 144 -0.82 11.06 -5.74
C PHE A 144 -0.11 9.85 -5.14
N PHE A 145 -0.82 9.09 -4.30
CA PHE A 145 -0.44 7.73 -3.91
C PHE A 145 -1.47 6.72 -4.39
N ALA A 146 -1.01 5.70 -5.11
CA ALA A 146 -1.84 4.65 -5.68
C ALA A 146 -1.74 3.38 -4.84
N PHE A 147 -2.49 3.30 -3.74
CA PHE A 147 -2.48 2.10 -2.91
C PHE A 147 -3.23 0.95 -3.57
N ARG A 148 -2.62 -0.24 -3.60
CA ARG A 148 -3.31 -1.48 -3.96
C ARG A 148 -3.60 -2.29 -2.71
N LEU A 149 -4.88 -2.39 -2.34
CA LEU A 149 -5.30 -3.32 -1.31
C LEU A 149 -5.04 -4.75 -1.79
N HIS A 150 -4.10 -5.44 -1.16
CA HIS A 150 -3.84 -6.84 -1.42
C HIS A 150 -4.90 -7.68 -0.71
N GLN A 151 -6.08 -7.82 -1.33
CA GLN A 151 -7.08 -8.79 -0.88
C GLN A 151 -6.66 -10.19 -1.33
N PHE A 152 -5.77 -10.83 -0.56
CA PHE A 152 -5.77 -12.28 -0.53
C PHE A 152 -7.03 -12.70 0.23
N ILE A 153 -8.14 -12.87 -0.49
CA ILE A 153 -9.22 -13.72 0.01
C ILE A 153 -8.55 -15.08 0.21
N LYS A 154 -8.29 -15.45 1.48
CA LYS A 154 -7.85 -16.81 1.80
C LYS A 154 -8.86 -17.71 1.10
N GLY A 155 -8.39 -18.53 0.16
CA GLY A 155 -9.26 -19.38 -0.64
C GLY A 155 -10.26 -20.09 0.27
N ALA A 156 -11.49 -20.27 -0.20
CA ALA A 156 -12.55 -20.98 0.50
C ALA A 156 -12.15 -22.45 0.74
N GLY A 157 -11.25 -22.66 1.69
CA GLY A 157 -10.76 -23.95 2.14
C GLY A 157 -11.64 -24.40 3.30
N THR A 158 -12.83 -24.89 2.97
CA THR A 158 -13.48 -26.12 3.46
C THR A 158 -14.94 -26.06 3.01
N LEU A 159 -15.23 -26.57 1.81
CA LEU A 159 -16.60 -26.99 1.49
C LEU A 159 -16.82 -28.30 2.25
N ALA A 160 -17.45 -28.22 3.43
CA ALA A 160 -18.15 -29.37 3.94
C ALA A 160 -19.36 -29.60 3.02
N GLU A 161 -19.22 -30.54 2.08
CA GLU A 161 -20.33 -31.06 1.30
C GLU A 161 -21.33 -31.70 2.28
N THR A 162 -22.38 -30.96 2.64
CA THR A 162 -23.64 -31.56 3.06
C THR A 162 -24.61 -31.34 1.92
N ALA A 163 -24.96 -32.43 1.26
CA ALA A 163 -25.83 -32.46 0.10
C ALA A 163 -27.12 -31.66 0.35
N LEU A 164 -27.25 -30.52 -0.32
CA LEU A 164 -28.54 -29.87 -0.53
C LEU A 164 -28.66 -29.54 -2.02
N ARG A 165 -29.58 -30.29 -2.63
CA ARG A 165 -30.10 -30.07 -3.97
C ARG A 165 -30.54 -28.62 -4.14
N GLY A 166 -30.20 -28.02 -5.28
CA GLY A 166 -30.79 -26.77 -5.76
C GLY A 166 -29.77 -25.66 -5.95
N LEU A 167 -29.04 -25.69 -7.07
CA LEU A 167 -28.23 -24.57 -7.54
C LEU A 167 -29.11 -23.36 -7.83
N GLN A 168 -29.17 -22.41 -6.90
CA GLN A 168 -29.42 -21.01 -7.21
C GLN A 168 -28.10 -20.26 -7.02
N ARG A 169 -27.63 -19.63 -8.10
CA ARG A 169 -26.43 -18.78 -8.10
C ARG A 169 -26.58 -17.73 -7.00
N GLN A 170 -25.72 -17.76 -5.99
CA GLN A 170 -25.62 -16.67 -5.04
C GLN A 170 -24.82 -15.53 -5.70
N HIS A 171 -25.53 -14.50 -6.14
CA HIS A 171 -24.91 -13.23 -6.49
C HIS A 171 -24.49 -12.54 -5.19
N LEU A 172 -23.19 -12.29 -5.05
CA LEU A 172 -22.67 -11.42 -4.01
C LEU A 172 -23.00 -9.96 -4.41
N PHE A 173 -23.94 -9.34 -3.71
CA PHE A 173 -24.21 -7.92 -3.84
C PHE A 173 -23.38 -7.17 -2.78
N ILE A 174 -22.41 -6.39 -3.26
CA ILE A 174 -21.64 -5.47 -2.43
C ILE A 174 -22.39 -4.14 -2.42
N HIS A 175 -22.94 -3.76 -1.28
CA HIS A 175 -23.50 -2.43 -1.08
C HIS A 175 -22.56 -1.57 -0.23
N SER A 176 -22.26 -0.37 -0.74
CA SER A 176 -21.59 0.70 0.02
C SER A 176 -22.66 1.41 0.85
N THR A 177 -22.64 1.27 2.17
CA THR A 177 -23.65 1.91 3.05
C THR A 177 -23.32 3.36 3.41
N ASP A 178 -22.16 3.84 3.00
CA ASP A 178 -21.65 5.13 3.38
C ASP A 178 -20.76 5.55 2.23
N GLY A 179 -21.07 6.68 1.58
CA GLY A 179 -20.42 7.18 0.36
C GLY A 179 -18.94 7.56 0.52
N LEU A 180 -18.21 6.90 1.44
CA LEU A 180 -16.81 7.05 1.80
C LEU A 180 -15.98 5.80 1.50
N GLY A 181 -16.52 4.81 0.77
CA GLY A 181 -15.72 3.70 0.24
C GLY A 181 -15.09 2.79 1.30
N ILE A 182 -15.64 2.75 2.51
CA ILE A 182 -15.27 1.74 3.52
C ILE A 182 -16.25 0.57 3.39
N VAL A 183 -15.74 -0.58 2.97
CA VAL A 183 -16.53 -1.80 2.87
C VAL A 183 -16.62 -2.43 4.26
N GLN A 184 -17.73 -2.19 4.96
CA GLN A 184 -18.08 -2.96 6.15
C GLN A 184 -18.80 -4.25 5.71
N ILE A 185 -18.11 -5.39 5.79
CA ILE A 185 -18.72 -6.70 5.51
C ILE A 185 -19.46 -7.15 6.76
N LEU A 186 -20.79 -6.95 6.78
CA LEU A 186 -21.65 -7.58 7.78
C LEU A 186 -22.01 -9.00 7.32
N TYR A 187 -21.47 -10.00 8.00
CA TYR A 187 -21.90 -11.39 7.87
C TYR A 187 -23.16 -11.59 8.73
N ALA A 188 -24.35 -11.54 8.13
CA ALA A 188 -25.56 -11.97 8.82
C ALA A 188 -25.66 -13.50 8.76
N ARG A 189 -25.06 -14.19 9.74
CA ARG A 189 -25.37 -15.60 10.02
C ARG A 189 -26.58 -15.61 10.97
N GLN A 190 -27.73 -16.10 10.51
CA GLN A 190 -28.83 -16.37 11.41
C GLN A 190 -28.41 -17.56 12.29
N GLY A 191 -28.05 -17.28 13.54
CA GLY A 191 -27.69 -18.27 14.55
C GLY A 191 -26.18 -18.45 14.76
N LEU A 192 -25.75 -18.11 15.98
CA LEU A 192 -24.49 -18.43 16.64
C LEU A 192 -23.28 -17.55 16.27
N PHE A 193 -23.10 -16.47 17.03
CA PHE A 193 -21.77 -15.93 17.38
C PHE A 193 -21.77 -15.49 18.84
N GLU A 194 -20.94 -16.15 19.65
CA GLU A 194 -20.40 -15.62 20.91
C GLU A 194 -19.04 -14.98 20.58
N SER A 195 -18.90 -13.69 20.87
CA SER A 195 -17.68 -12.86 20.81
C SER A 195 -17.21 -12.31 19.44
N GLU A 196 -16.71 -11.07 19.50
CA GLU A 196 -16.65 -10.09 18.40
C GLU A 196 -15.20 -9.79 17.93
N GLN A 197 -14.21 -10.64 18.24
CA GLN A 197 -12.78 -10.26 18.16
C GLN A 197 -11.93 -10.87 17.03
N ASP A 198 -12.44 -11.79 16.21
CA ASP A 198 -11.58 -12.60 15.30
C ASP A 198 -11.59 -12.23 13.80
N VAL A 199 -11.89 -10.99 13.40
CA VAL A 199 -12.09 -10.64 11.96
C VAL A 199 -11.02 -9.72 11.33
N PHE A 200 -9.98 -9.31 12.04
CA PHE A 200 -8.95 -8.43 11.45
C PHE A 200 -7.71 -9.20 10.95
N CYS A 201 -7.56 -9.32 9.62
CA CYS A 201 -6.28 -9.66 9.00
C CYS A 201 -5.45 -8.38 8.81
N ASP A 202 -4.19 -8.39 9.29
CA ASP A 202 -3.20 -7.30 9.21
C ASP A 202 -2.82 -6.96 7.74
N GLY A 203 -3.69 -6.26 7.03
CA GLY A 203 -3.52 -5.85 5.64
C GLY A 203 -2.18 -5.15 5.41
N THR A 204 -1.33 -5.76 4.58
CA THR A 204 -0.08 -5.17 4.11
C THR A 204 -0.41 -4.16 3.00
N LEU A 205 0.06 -2.93 3.15
CA LEU A 205 -0.17 -1.88 2.17
C LEU A 205 1.06 -1.81 1.25
N ALA A 206 0.83 -1.90 -0.06
CA ALA A 206 1.82 -1.58 -1.07
C ALA A 206 1.39 -0.30 -1.78
N ILE A 207 2.31 0.67 -1.83
CA ILE A 207 2.18 1.92 -2.58
C ILE A 207 2.80 1.74 -3.97
#